data_AF-A0A2M7N4N5-F1
#
_entry.id   AF-A0A2M7N4N5-F1
#
_cell.length_a   1.000
_cell.length_b   1.000
_cell.length_c   1.000
_cell.angle_alpha   90.00
_cell.angle_beta   90.00
_cell.angle_gamma   90.00
#
_symmetry.space_group_name_H-M   'P 1'
#
loop_
_entity.id
_entity.type
_entity.pdbx_description
1 polymer ?
#
loop_
_entity_poly.entity_id
_entity_poly.type
_entity_poly.pdbx_seq_one_letter_code
_entity_poly.pdbx_strand_id
1 'polypeptide(L)'
;MLLLSSFNLHENIFRIISVAGAVILVWISISIWKIKKIDSENKVSFSFWKISLMILSNGMLWIYWITVCIPRAMILNEKIFMGNLLFLVLVELGWLISTIFIAIIFSQFRNLLSNPKVISVIFKFFALVFLYFALDSVISTICYFY
;
A
#
# COMPACT_ATOMS: atom_id res chain seq x y z
N MET A 1 -2.58 14.59 14.33
CA MET A 1 -1.39 15.39 13.99
C MET A 1 -0.74 16.06 15.22
N LEU A 2 -1.52 16.50 16.22
CA LEU A 2 -0.99 17.08 17.48
C LEU A 2 -0.33 16.08 18.46
N LEU A 3 -0.65 14.77 18.39
CA LEU A 3 -0.05 13.73 19.25
C LEU A 3 1.35 13.28 18.80
N LEU A 4 1.70 13.46 17.52
CA LEU A 4 3.04 13.15 17.00
C LEU A 4 4.01 14.32 17.19
N SER A 5 3.52 15.56 17.24
CA SER A 5 4.33 16.75 17.55
C SER A 5 4.63 16.90 19.04
N SER A 6 3.90 16.21 19.92
CA SER A 6 4.21 16.16 21.36
C SER A 6 5.29 15.13 21.70
N PHE A 7 5.51 14.15 20.81
CA PHE A 7 6.74 13.39 20.83
C PHE A 7 7.81 14.27 20.19
N ASN A 8 8.70 14.82 21.00
CA ASN A 8 9.94 15.46 20.56
C ASN A 8 10.87 14.40 19.93
N LEU A 9 10.39 13.74 18.88
CA LEU A 9 11.06 12.67 18.17
C LEU A 9 12.28 13.28 17.54
N HIS A 10 13.42 12.94 18.15
CA HIS A 10 14.73 13.39 17.76
C HIS A 10 14.87 13.28 16.23
N GLU A 11 15.32 14.34 15.57
CA GLU A 11 15.50 14.44 14.12
C GLU A 11 16.18 13.20 13.48
N ASN A 12 17.13 12.61 14.22
CA ASN A 12 17.79 11.34 13.87
C ASN A 12 16.81 10.18 13.63
N ILE A 13 15.71 10.08 14.37
CA ILE A 13 14.71 9.01 14.22
C ILE A 13 13.96 9.17 12.89
N PHE A 14 13.55 10.39 12.55
CA PHE A 14 12.95 10.67 11.24
C PHE A 14 13.92 10.36 10.09
N ARG A 15 15.20 10.71 10.27
CA ARG A 15 16.25 10.40 9.29
C ARG A 15 16.45 8.90 9.10
N ILE A 16 16.51 8.14 10.19
CA ILE A 16 16.63 6.67 10.17
C ILE A 16 15.42 6.05 9.47
N ILE A 17 14.20 6.50 9.80
CA ILE A 17 12.96 5.99 9.20
C ILE A 17 12.94 6.27 7.69
N SER A 18 13.32 7.48 7.27
CA SER A 18 13.34 7.86 5.85
C SER A 18 14.36 7.05 5.05
N VAL A 19 15.59 6.90 5.57
CA VAL A 19 16.64 6.09 4.91
C VAL A 19 16.24 4.62 4.87
N ALA A 20 15.68 4.08 5.95
CA ALA A 20 15.16 2.70 5.97
C ALA A 20 14.04 2.50 4.95
N GLY A 21 13.10 3.45 4.85
CA GLY A 21 12.03 3.45 3.86
C GLY A 21 12.58 3.45 2.43
N ALA A 22 13.57 4.29 2.13
CA ALA A 22 14.21 4.34 0.82
C ALA A 22 14.90 3.03 0.45
N VAL A 23 15.62 2.40 1.39
CA VAL A 23 16.26 1.09 1.17
C VAL A 23 15.21 0.02 0.85
N ILE A 24 14.09 0.00 1.58
CA ILE A 24 12.97 -0.92 1.32
C ILE A 24 12.37 -0.68 -0.07
N LEU A 25 12.14 0.58 -0.46
CA LEU A 25 11.60 0.94 -1.77
C LEU A 25 12.52 0.52 -2.92
N VAL A 26 13.84 0.71 -2.77
CA VAL A 26 14.84 0.23 -3.74
C VAL A 26 14.82 -1.30 -3.83
N TRP A 27 14.76 -1.99 -2.70
CA TRP A 27 14.70 -3.45 -2.68
C TRP A 27 13.42 -3.99 -3.36
N ILE A 28 12.27 -3.36 -3.10
CA ILE A 28 11.00 -3.68 -3.76
C ILE A 28 11.09 -3.40 -5.26
N SER A 29 11.65 -2.25 -5.66
CA SER A 29 11.84 -1.90 -7.07
C SER A 29 12.66 -2.95 -7.82
N ILE A 30 13.80 -3.38 -7.27
CA ILE A 30 14.64 -4.44 -7.86
C ILE A 30 13.89 -5.77 -7.93
N SER A 31 13.14 -6.11 -6.89
CA SER A 31 12.37 -7.35 -6.83
C SER A 31 11.28 -7.38 -7.90
N ILE A 32 10.54 -6.29 -8.06
CA ILE A 32 9.50 -6.12 -9.07
C ILE A 32 10.09 -6.12 -10.48
N TRP A 33 11.25 -5.47 -10.68
CA TRP A 33 11.93 -5.42 -11.98
C TRP A 33 12.29 -6.81 -12.54
N LYS A 34 12.55 -7.78 -11.65
CA LYS A 34 12.87 -9.16 -12.02
C LYS A 34 11.65 -10.00 -12.40
N ILE A 35 10.42 -9.53 -12.16
CA ILE A 35 9.19 -10.26 -12.49
C ILE A 35 8.97 -10.24 -14.01
N LYS A 36 9.13 -11.41 -14.64
CA LYS A 36 8.94 -11.58 -16.10
C LYS A 36 7.66 -12.34 -16.45
N LYS A 37 7.12 -13.12 -15.52
CA LYS A 37 5.89 -13.89 -15.67
C LYS A 37 5.19 -13.97 -14.31
N ILE A 38 3.87 -13.98 -14.33
CA ILE A 38 3.06 -14.38 -13.17
C ILE A 38 2.95 -15.90 -13.28
N ASP A 39 3.69 -16.65 -12.45
CA ASP A 39 3.63 -18.11 -12.45
C ASP A 39 2.20 -18.55 -12.10
N SER A 40 1.49 -19.02 -13.12
CA SER A 40 0.10 -19.49 -13.01
C SER A 40 0.01 -20.97 -12.61
N GLU A 41 1.13 -21.68 -12.45
CA GLU A 41 1.13 -23.14 -12.30
C GLU A 41 1.14 -23.62 -10.84
N ASN A 42 1.58 -22.79 -9.89
CA ASN A 42 1.47 -23.13 -8.48
C ASN A 42 0.11 -22.69 -7.94
N LYS A 43 -0.81 -23.65 -7.77
CA LYS A 43 -2.04 -23.45 -6.99
C LYS A 43 -1.65 -23.00 -5.58
N VAL A 44 -1.64 -21.69 -5.36
CA VAL A 44 -1.35 -21.14 -4.04
C VAL A 44 -2.51 -21.54 -3.14
N SER A 45 -2.28 -22.50 -2.24
CA SER A 45 -3.23 -22.78 -1.18
C SER A 45 -3.23 -21.57 -0.23
N PHE A 46 -4.32 -20.81 -0.26
CA PHE A 46 -4.52 -19.70 0.66
C PHE A 46 -4.89 -20.28 2.03
N SER A 47 -3.87 -20.56 2.85
CA SER A 47 -4.06 -20.85 4.27
C SER A 47 -4.46 -19.57 5.01
N PHE A 48 -5.30 -19.68 6.03
CA PHE A 48 -5.72 -18.57 6.90
C PHE A 48 -4.52 -17.75 7.40
N TRP A 49 -3.45 -18.43 7.82
CA TRP A 49 -2.22 -17.80 8.28
C TRP A 49 -1.53 -16.94 7.21
N LYS A 50 -1.56 -17.40 5.95
CA LYS A 50 -0.96 -16.68 4.83
C LYS A 50 -1.74 -15.43 4.50
N ILE A 51 -3.07 -15.49 4.57
CA ILE A 51 -3.95 -14.32 4.42
C ILE A 51 -3.70 -13.32 5.54
N SER A 52 -3.66 -13.79 6.79
CA SER A 52 -3.41 -12.92 7.96
C SER A 52 -2.07 -12.20 7.86
N LEU A 53 -0.99 -12.91 7.49
CA LEU A 53 0.32 -12.31 7.26
C LEU A 53 0.32 -11.29 6.12
N MET A 54 -0.37 -11.56 5.01
CA MET A 54 -0.50 -10.60 3.90
C MET A 54 -1.22 -9.31 4.32
N ILE A 55 -2.26 -9.41 5.16
CA ILE A 55 -3.00 -8.23 5.63
C ILE A 55 -2.14 -7.45 6.64
N LEU A 56 -1.53 -8.14 7.61
CA LEU A 56 -0.69 -7.51 8.65
C LEU A 56 0.55 -6.82 8.06
N SER A 57 1.17 -7.43 7.05
CA SER A 57 2.35 -6.86 6.38
C SER A 57 2.04 -5.75 5.37
N ASN A 58 0.76 -5.49 5.08
CA ASN A 58 0.36 -4.45 4.14
C ASN A 58 0.40 -3.07 4.82
N GLY A 59 1.60 -2.48 4.90
CA GLY A 59 1.81 -1.18 5.53
C GLY A 59 0.95 -0.06 4.95
N MET A 60 0.66 -0.09 3.64
CA MET A 60 -0.19 0.93 3.00
C MET A 60 -1.64 0.84 3.49
N LEU A 61 -2.16 -0.38 3.70
CA LEU A 61 -3.48 -0.59 4.29
C LEU A 61 -3.56 -0.01 5.70
N TRP A 62 -2.54 -0.26 6.54
CA TRP A 62 -2.50 0.27 7.90
C TRP A 62 -2.38 1.79 7.95
N ILE A 63 -1.55 2.38 7.10
CA ILE A 63 -1.43 3.85 6.99
C ILE A 63 -2.79 4.44 6.64
N TYR A 64 -3.46 3.93 5.60
CA TYR A 64 -4.78 4.40 5.19
C TYR A 64 -5.82 4.27 6.33
N TRP A 65 -5.84 3.14 7.03
CA TRP A 65 -6.73 2.93 8.17
C TRP A 65 -6.52 3.97 9.27
N ILE A 66 -5.26 4.21 9.64
CA ILE A 66 -4.91 5.13 10.73
C ILE A 66 -5.16 6.59 10.33
N THR A 67 -4.77 6.99 9.12
CA THR A 67 -4.79 8.41 8.72
C THR A 67 -6.14 8.85 8.15
N VAL A 68 -6.93 7.94 7.57
CA VAL A 68 -8.18 8.28 6.89
C VAL A 68 -9.39 7.63 7.57
N CYS A 69 -9.39 6.30 7.73
CA CYS A 69 -10.58 5.60 8.20
C CYS A 69 -10.95 5.93 9.65
N ILE A 70 -9.98 5.85 10.58
CA ILE A 70 -10.25 6.10 12.01
C ILE A 70 -10.78 7.52 12.25
N PRO A 71 -10.15 8.60 11.76
CA PRO A 71 -10.67 9.95 11.96
C PRO A 71 -12.07 10.15 11.38
N ARG A 72 -12.33 9.60 10.18
CA ARG A 72 -13.64 9.71 9.53
C ARG A 72 -14.72 8.95 10.28
N ALA A 73 -14.41 7.76 10.81
CA ALA A 73 -15.32 6.97 11.63
C ALA A 73 -15.68 7.71 12.93
N MET A 74 -14.70 8.33 13.59
CA MET A 74 -14.92 9.12 14.81
C MET A 74 -15.84 10.32 14.53
N ILE A 75 -15.56 11.09 13.48
CA ILE A 75 -16.40 12.24 13.08
C ILE A 75 -17.84 11.80 12.74
N LEU A 76 -18.02 10.64 12.10
CA LEU A 76 -19.34 10.14 11.77
C LEU A 76 -20.11 9.69 13.02
N ASN A 77 -19.42 9.08 13.99
CA ASN A 77 -20.00 8.66 15.26
C ASN A 77 -20.45 9.83 16.14
N GLU A 78 -19.78 10.98 16.05
CA GLU A 78 -20.22 12.21 16.73
C GLU A 78 -21.51 12.78 16.13
N LYS A 79 -21.78 12.51 14.85
CA LYS A 79 -22.94 13.04 14.13
C LYS A 79 -24.15 12.11 14.16
N ILE A 80 -23.92 10.81 14.22
CA ILE A 80 -24.96 9.78 14.11
C ILE A 80 -24.68 8.71 15.16
N PHE A 81 -25.71 8.30 15.90
CA PHE A 81 -25.65 7.17 16.82
C PHE A 81 -25.18 5.89 16.07
N MET A 82 -24.14 5.21 16.56
CA MET A 82 -23.47 4.08 15.89
C MET A 82 -22.83 4.43 14.53
N GLY A 83 -22.47 5.70 14.30
CA GLY A 83 -21.83 6.15 13.06
C GLY A 83 -20.51 5.46 12.76
N ASN A 84 -19.78 4.97 13.77
CA ASN A 84 -18.58 4.16 13.58
C ASN A 84 -18.87 2.80 12.90
N LEU A 85 -19.93 2.11 13.33
CA LEU A 85 -20.34 0.82 12.77
C LEU A 85 -20.89 1.00 11.35
N LEU A 86 -21.68 2.05 11.12
CA LEU A 86 -22.12 2.44 9.79
C LEU A 86 -20.93 2.73 8.86
N PHE A 87 -19.91 3.44 9.34
CA PHE A 87 -18.70 3.71 8.57
C PHE A 87 -17.97 2.41 8.17
N LEU A 88 -17.79 1.48 9.13
CA LEU A 88 -17.15 0.19 8.87
C LEU A 88 -17.88 -0.59 7.77
N VAL A 89 -19.21 -0.70 7.89
CA VAL A 89 -20.03 -1.40 6.88
C VAL A 89 -19.89 -0.74 5.50
N LEU A 90 -19.93 0.59 5.43
CA LEU A 90 -19.77 1.32 4.16
C LEU A 90 -18.38 1.12 3.55
N VAL A 91 -17.33 1.09 4.37
CA VAL A 91 -15.95 0.83 3.90
C VAL A 91 -15.83 -0.60 3.38
N GLU A 92 -16.36 -1.59 4.10
CA GLU A 92 -16.32 -2.98 3.65
C GLU A 92 -17.12 -3.19 2.36
N LEU A 93 -18.30 -2.59 2.25
CA LEU A 93 -19.09 -2.62 1.02
C LEU A 93 -18.37 -1.94 -0.15
N GLY A 94 -17.80 -0.76 0.09
CA GLY A 94 -17.00 -0.05 -0.92
C GLY A 94 -15.79 -0.86 -1.38
N TRP A 95 -15.12 -1.55 -0.45
CA TRP A 95 -14.01 -2.43 -0.75
C TRP A 95 -14.46 -3.67 -1.56
N LEU A 96 -15.56 -4.31 -1.16
CA LEU A 96 -16.14 -5.44 -1.88
C LEU A 96 -16.50 -5.04 -3.32
N ILE A 97 -17.21 -3.93 -3.49
CA ILE A 97 -17.60 -3.43 -4.82
C ILE A 97 -16.36 -3.12 -5.66
N SER A 98 -15.36 -2.46 -5.08
CA SER A 98 -14.11 -2.12 -5.79
C SER A 98 -13.34 -3.37 -6.23
N THR A 99 -13.25 -4.39 -5.37
CA THR A 99 -12.56 -5.65 -5.68
C THR A 99 -13.29 -6.45 -6.74
N ILE A 100 -14.63 -6.54 -6.67
CA ILE A 100 -15.46 -7.17 -7.71
C ILE A 100 -15.28 -6.44 -9.05
N PHE A 101 -15.34 -5.11 -9.04
CA PHE A 101 -15.18 -4.30 -10.25
C PHE A 101 -13.83 -4.52 -10.91
N ILE A 102 -12.74 -4.49 -10.13
CA ILE A 102 -11.39 -4.79 -10.62
C ILE A 102 -11.30 -6.23 -11.14
N ALA A 103 -11.93 -7.21 -10.46
CA ALA A 103 -11.94 -8.60 -10.90
C ALA A 103 -12.66 -8.76 -12.26
N ILE A 104 -13.75 -8.03 -12.48
CA ILE A 104 -14.47 -8.00 -13.77
C ILE A 104 -13.58 -7.40 -14.87
N ILE A 105 -12.95 -6.25 -14.61
CA ILE A 105 -12.00 -5.65 -15.56
C ILE A 105 -10.87 -6.65 -15.87
N PHE A 106 -10.27 -7.25 -14.84
CA PHE A 106 -9.19 -8.21 -15.01
C PHE A 106 -9.62 -9.42 -15.85
N SER A 107 -10.85 -9.91 -15.65
CA SER A 107 -11.43 -10.99 -16.46
C SER A 107 -11.50 -10.63 -17.95
N GLN A 108 -11.93 -9.41 -18.27
CA GLN A 108 -12.01 -8.92 -19.65
C GLN A 108 -10.63 -8.71 -20.29
N PHE A 109 -9.67 -8.19 -19.53
CA PHE A 109 -8.31 -7.93 -19.99
C PHE A 109 -7.36 -9.12 -19.77
N ARG A 110 -7.87 -10.29 -19.37
CA ARG A 110 -7.06 -11.47 -19.04
C ARG A 110 -6.09 -11.84 -20.14
N ASN A 111 -6.51 -11.78 -21.41
CA ASN A 111 -5.64 -12.10 -22.55
C ASN A 111 -4.48 -11.11 -22.72
N LEU A 112 -4.73 -9.82 -22.45
CA LEU A 112 -3.70 -8.77 -22.49
C LEU A 112 -2.74 -8.91 -21.30
N LEU A 113 -3.30 -9.12 -20.11
CA LEU A 113 -2.57 -9.23 -18.85
C LEU A 113 -1.89 -10.59 -18.68
N SER A 114 -2.22 -11.61 -19.47
CA SER A 114 -1.47 -12.88 -19.49
C SER A 114 -0.27 -12.83 -20.44
N ASN A 115 -0.14 -11.76 -21.25
CA ASN A 115 1.00 -11.60 -22.13
C ASN A 115 2.25 -11.23 -21.32
N PRO A 116 3.30 -12.07 -21.33
CA PRO A 116 4.51 -11.85 -20.52
C PRO A 116 5.23 -10.53 -20.86
N LYS A 117 5.07 -10.02 -22.10
CA LYS A 117 5.63 -8.72 -22.49
C LYS A 117 4.91 -7.57 -21.78
N VAL A 118 3.58 -7.61 -21.71
CA VAL A 118 2.76 -6.56 -21.11
C VAL A 118 2.96 -6.52 -19.60
N ILE A 119 2.91 -7.68 -18.94
CA ILE A 119 3.20 -7.81 -17.50
C ILE A 119 4.58 -7.22 -17.18
N SER A 120 5.61 -7.60 -17.94
CA SER A 120 6.97 -7.12 -17.66
C SER A 120 7.09 -5.61 -17.84
N VAL A 121 6.40 -5.01 -18.81
CA VAL A 121 6.38 -3.54 -18.99
C VAL A 121 5.68 -2.85 -17.81
N ILE A 122 4.52 -3.35 -17.38
CA ILE A 122 3.77 -2.80 -16.25
C ILE A 122 4.61 -2.86 -14.96
N PHE A 123 5.23 -4.00 -14.66
CA PHE A 123 6.07 -4.12 -13.48
C PHE A 123 7.32 -3.24 -13.54
N LYS A 124 7.96 -3.08 -14.71
CA LYS A 124 9.07 -2.12 -14.87
C LYS A 124 8.61 -0.68 -14.62
N PHE A 125 7.43 -0.31 -15.10
CA PHE A 125 6.87 1.01 -14.81
C PHE A 125 6.68 1.22 -13.31
N PHE A 126 6.06 0.26 -12.59
CA PHE A 126 5.94 0.35 -11.14
C PHE A 126 7.29 0.40 -10.43
N ALA A 127 8.27 -0.40 -10.87
CA ALA A 127 9.62 -0.36 -10.32
C ALA A 127 10.30 1.01 -10.51
N LEU A 128 10.10 1.67 -11.65
CA LEU A 128 10.58 3.05 -11.86
C LEU A 128 9.89 4.04 -10.93
N VAL A 129 8.57 3.92 -10.75
CA VAL A 129 7.82 4.77 -9.82
C VAL A 129 8.32 4.58 -8.38
N PHE A 130 8.56 3.34 -7.94
CA PHE A 130 9.13 3.07 -6.62
C PHE A 130 10.55 3.62 -6.48
N LEU A 131 11.37 3.50 -7.53
CA LEU A 131 12.71 4.06 -7.53
C LEU A 131 12.68 5.59 -7.45
N TYR A 132 11.77 6.23 -8.18
CA TYR A 132 11.54 7.66 -8.12
C TYR A 132 11.18 8.10 -6.69
N PHE A 133 10.20 7.45 -6.05
CA PHE A 133 9.83 7.78 -4.67
C PHE A 133 10.96 7.52 -3.68
N ALA A 134 11.78 6.47 -3.89
CA ALA A 134 12.94 6.23 -3.04
C ALA A 134 13.97 7.38 -3.14
N LEU A 135 14.26 7.82 -4.37
CA LEU A 135 15.19 8.92 -4.62
C LEU A 135 14.65 10.24 -4.07
N ASP A 136 13.37 10.54 -4.32
CA ASP A 136 12.70 11.73 -3.80
C ASP A 136 12.73 11.77 -2.27
N SER A 137 12.49 10.64 -1.60
CA SER A 137 12.58 10.53 -0.14
C SER A 137 14.00 10.81 0.37
N VAL A 138 15.04 10.31 -0.31
CA VAL A 138 16.44 10.56 0.08
C VAL A 138 16.81 12.02 -0.15
N ILE A 139 16.47 12.60 -1.31
CA ILE A 139 16.77 13.99 -1.65
C ILE A 139 16.05 14.94 -0.69
N SER A 140 14.76 14.72 -0.43
CA SER A 140 13.99 15.50 0.54
C SER A 140 14.61 15.43 1.94
N THR A 141 15.14 14.27 2.34
CA THR A 141 15.83 14.10 3.62
C THR A 141 17.23 14.73 3.64
N ILE A 142 17.85 14.97 2.49
CA ILE A 142 19.13 15.70 2.44
C ILE A 142 18.86 17.20 2.47
N CYS A 143 17.96 17.71 1.62
CA CYS A 143 17.61 19.14 1.54
C CYS A 143 16.86 19.69 2.76
N TYR A 144 16.13 18.85 3.51
CA TYR A 144 15.46 19.32 4.73
C TYR A 144 16.40 19.43 5.93
N PHE A 145 17.55 18.74 5.88
CA PHE A 145 18.51 18.65 6.98
C PHE A 145 19.82 19.42 6.71
N TYR A 146 19.92 20.12 5.58
CA TYR A 146 21.02 21.01 5.19
C TYR A 146 20.45 22.36 4.79
#